data_AF-A0A7W2N9T8-F1
#
_entry.id   AF-A0A7W2N9T8-F1
#
_cell.length_a   1.000
_cell.length_b   1.000
_cell.length_c   1.000
_cell.angle_alpha   90.00
_cell.angle_beta   90.00
_cell.angle_gamma   90.00
#
_symmetry.space_group_name_H-M   'P 1'
#
loop_
_entity.id
_entity.type
_entity.pdbx_description
1 polymer ?
#
loop_
_entity_poly.entity_id
_entity_poly.type
_entity_poly.pdbx_seq_one_letter_code
_entity_poly.pdbx_strand_id
1 'polypeptide(L)'
;MKNKFAYIAIFFTAYSVFVLALMPASWLMAQIKLPKNITIAAVEGTIWRARVKQAMVDDVVINQVQSSLSFMSLLMLDPKLDISFGGALVNGPEGQLTISGLLSDMVIKDAQIDLAANTVTARLNLPINVIAHEQLALTIDRFMIGTPICLELQGNLQWRNAGITAFDEKVEFGTLKAKLTCDKGELVADIDPENDLGLSYRAQLKQGGRFSGSGYLSPGAKFPEQLRSALSFLGKPDNQGRYRLKI
;
A
#
# COMPACT_ATOMS: atom_id res chain seq x y z
N MET A 1 10.12 39.46 44.52
CA MET A 1 9.09 39.03 43.53
C MET A 1 9.68 38.33 42.31
N LYS A 2 10.84 38.76 41.78
CA LYS A 2 11.52 38.15 40.62
C LYS A 2 11.83 36.65 40.77
N ASN A 3 12.26 36.21 41.96
CA ASN A 3 12.60 34.81 42.21
C ASN A 3 11.38 33.87 42.17
N LYS A 4 10.20 34.33 42.64
CA LYS A 4 8.96 33.53 42.60
C LYS A 4 8.48 33.33 41.15
N PHE A 5 8.58 34.36 40.32
CA PHE A 5 8.28 34.25 38.89
C PHE A 5 9.23 33.29 38.16
N ALA A 6 10.53 33.30 38.50
CA ALA A 6 11.48 32.36 37.93
C ALA A 6 11.16 30.90 38.27
N TYR A 7 10.83 30.60 39.53
CA TYR A 7 10.41 29.24 39.93
C TYR A 7 9.12 28.78 39.25
N ILE A 8 8.14 29.68 39.11
CA ILE A 8 6.90 29.39 38.39
C ILE A 8 7.18 29.09 36.92
N ALA A 9 7.99 29.91 36.26
CA ALA A 9 8.36 29.70 34.86
C ALA A 9 9.10 28.37 34.66
N ILE A 10 10.09 28.07 35.50
CA ILE A 10 10.83 26.79 35.46
C ILE A 10 9.88 25.61 35.65
N PHE A 11 8.98 25.69 36.63
CA PHE A 11 7.99 24.63 36.87
C PHE A 11 7.10 24.40 35.66
N PHE A 12 6.51 25.46 35.09
CA PHE A 12 5.64 25.33 33.91
C PHE A 12 6.39 24.81 32.68
N THR A 13 7.62 25.28 32.45
CA THR A 13 8.44 24.79 31.34
C THR A 13 8.78 23.31 31.52
N ALA A 14 9.27 22.93 32.70
CA ALA A 14 9.59 21.52 33.00
C ALA A 14 8.34 20.64 32.90
N TYR A 15 7.22 21.06 33.47
CA TYR A 15 5.95 20.37 33.39
C TYR A 15 5.51 20.16 31.93
N SER A 16 5.57 21.21 31.11
CA SER A 16 5.21 21.15 29.68
C SER A 16 6.10 20.15 28.92
N VAL A 17 7.40 20.15 29.19
CA VAL A 17 8.35 19.21 28.60
C VAL A 17 8.01 17.77 28.98
N PHE A 18 7.74 17.49 30.27
CA PHE A 18 7.37 16.14 30.72
C PHE A 18 6.03 15.68 30.15
N VAL A 19 5.02 16.56 30.10
CA VAL A 19 3.72 16.25 29.48
C VAL A 19 3.91 15.85 28.03
N LEU A 20 4.65 16.63 27.25
CA LEU A 20 4.91 16.33 25.84
C LEU A 20 5.76 15.06 25.67
N ALA A 21 6.78 14.86 26.50
CA ALA A 21 7.68 13.70 26.43
C ALA A 21 6.97 12.37 26.79
N LEU A 22 6.04 12.40 27.74
CA LEU A 22 5.37 11.22 28.28
C LEU A 22 3.92 11.07 27.80
N MET A 23 3.48 11.90 26.84
CA MET A 23 2.09 11.89 26.38
C MET A 23 1.73 10.50 25.81
N PRO A 24 0.72 9.81 26.40
CA PRO A 24 0.32 8.48 25.95
C PRO A 24 -0.26 8.55 24.53
N ALA A 25 0.13 7.60 23.67
CA ALA A 25 -0.40 7.50 22.31
C ALA A 25 -1.92 7.26 22.31
N SER A 26 -2.42 6.47 23.27
CA SER A 26 -3.84 6.16 23.42
C SER A 26 -4.71 7.40 23.62
N TRP A 27 -4.20 8.42 24.32
CA TRP A 27 -4.92 9.68 24.51
C TRP A 27 -5.09 10.42 23.19
N LEU A 28 -4.03 10.54 22.39
CA LEU A 28 -4.08 11.19 21.08
C LEU A 28 -5.01 10.43 20.12
N MET A 29 -4.91 9.10 20.09
CA MET A 29 -5.75 8.25 19.24
C MET A 29 -7.24 8.38 19.57
N ALA A 30 -7.60 8.61 20.84
CA ALA A 30 -8.99 8.84 21.24
C ALA A 30 -9.56 10.19 20.75
N GLN A 31 -8.70 11.17 20.41
CA GLN A 31 -9.14 12.47 19.89
C GLN A 31 -9.30 12.49 18.37
N ILE A 32 -8.68 11.53 17.66
CA ILE A 32 -8.70 11.47 16.21
C ILE A 32 -9.91 10.66 15.74
N LYS A 33 -10.74 11.24 14.87
CA LYS A 33 -11.80 10.51 14.19
C LYS A 33 -11.20 9.69 13.06
N LEU A 34 -11.05 8.38 13.28
CA LEU A 34 -10.65 7.46 12.22
C LEU A 34 -11.77 7.30 11.19
N PRO A 35 -11.45 7.12 9.90
CA PRO A 35 -12.40 6.67 8.89
C PRO A 35 -13.14 5.41 9.34
N LYS A 36 -14.41 5.26 8.94
CA LYS A 36 -15.25 4.12 9.36
C LYS A 36 -14.69 2.75 8.98
N ASN A 37 -13.82 2.70 7.97
CA ASN A 37 -13.18 1.48 7.51
C ASN A 37 -11.86 1.18 8.24
N ILE A 38 -11.46 1.97 9.24
CA ILE A 38 -10.24 1.74 10.01
C ILE A 38 -10.61 1.52 11.47
N THR A 39 -10.26 0.35 12.00
CA THR A 39 -10.37 0.07 13.44
C THR A 39 -9.00 -0.27 14.00
N ILE A 40 -8.73 0.20 15.21
CA ILE A 40 -7.42 0.09 15.86
C ILE A 40 -7.67 -0.43 17.27
N ALA A 41 -6.95 -1.48 17.64
CA ALA A 41 -7.09 -2.15 18.93
C ALA A 41 -5.75 -2.20 19.69
N ALA A 42 -5.83 -1.98 21.00
CA ALA A 42 -4.71 -2.04 21.95
C ALA A 42 -3.51 -1.16 21.53
N VAL A 43 -3.68 0.15 21.71
CA VAL A 43 -2.63 1.17 21.53
C VAL A 43 -1.82 1.29 22.83
N GLU A 44 -0.50 1.13 22.73
CA GLU A 44 0.47 1.20 23.81
C GLU A 44 1.59 2.19 23.46
N GLY A 45 2.28 2.72 24.46
CA GLY A 45 3.42 3.63 24.28
C GLY A 45 3.06 5.12 24.29
N THR A 46 3.99 5.94 23.82
CA THR A 46 3.86 7.42 23.76
C THR A 46 3.64 7.88 22.32
N ILE A 47 3.26 9.13 22.11
CA ILE A 47 3.15 9.69 20.75
C ILE A 47 4.45 9.63 19.95
N TRP A 48 5.60 9.50 20.62
CA TRP A 48 6.92 9.39 20.01
C TRP A 48 7.19 7.98 19.50
N ARG A 49 6.71 6.97 20.23
CA ARG A 49 6.85 5.55 19.91
C ARG A 49 5.58 4.84 20.34
N ALA A 50 4.68 4.66 19.38
CA ALA A 50 3.44 3.95 19.61
C ALA A 50 3.51 2.54 19.06
N ARG A 51 2.84 1.62 19.74
CA ARG A 51 2.63 0.25 19.29
C ARG A 51 1.14 -0.04 19.29
N VAL A 52 0.65 -0.56 18.18
CA VAL A 52 -0.72 -1.03 18.03
C VAL A 52 -0.65 -2.52 17.77
N LYS A 53 -1.33 -3.32 18.61
CA LYS A 53 -1.31 -4.78 18.43
C LYS A 53 -1.99 -5.19 17.13
N GLN A 54 -3.12 -4.57 16.82
CA GLN A 54 -3.90 -4.90 15.65
C GLN A 54 -4.61 -3.65 15.11
N ALA A 55 -4.48 -3.45 13.80
CA ALA A 55 -5.29 -2.52 13.02
C ALA A 55 -6.03 -3.30 11.94
N MET A 56 -7.26 -2.91 11.63
CA MET A 56 -8.04 -3.49 10.55
C MET A 56 -8.43 -2.38 9.59
N VAL A 57 -8.08 -2.54 8.32
CA VAL A 57 -8.42 -1.63 7.23
C VAL A 57 -9.32 -2.34 6.24
N ASP A 58 -10.57 -1.88 6.16
CA ASP A 58 -11.71 -2.63 5.66
C ASP A 58 -11.77 -3.99 6.38
N ASP A 59 -11.42 -5.09 5.71
CA ASP A 59 -11.29 -6.45 6.28
C ASP A 59 -9.84 -6.99 6.28
N VAL A 60 -8.82 -6.15 6.06
CA VAL A 60 -7.41 -6.58 6.11
C VAL A 60 -6.91 -6.34 7.52
N VAL A 61 -6.57 -7.43 8.20
CA VAL A 61 -5.94 -7.39 9.52
C VAL A 61 -4.44 -7.14 9.36
N ILE A 62 -3.98 -6.02 9.90
CA ILE A 62 -2.58 -5.61 9.98
C ILE A 62 -2.15 -5.75 11.44
N ASN A 63 -1.17 -6.59 11.69
CA ASN A 63 -0.71 -6.91 13.03
C ASN A 63 0.60 -6.19 13.35
N GLN A 64 0.87 -5.97 14.64
CA GLN A 64 2.13 -5.44 15.14
C GLN A 64 2.57 -4.11 14.49
N VAL A 65 1.66 -3.14 14.41
CA VAL A 65 2.01 -1.82 13.86
C VAL A 65 2.82 -1.05 14.90
N GLN A 66 4.00 -0.58 14.49
CA GLN A 66 4.88 0.27 15.28
C GLN A 66 5.05 1.58 14.55
N SER A 67 4.92 2.69 15.27
CA SER A 67 5.14 4.02 14.70
C SER A 67 6.11 4.82 15.56
N SER A 68 6.95 5.60 14.89
CA SER A 68 7.95 6.47 15.52
C SER A 68 7.87 7.87 14.94
N LEU A 69 7.59 8.86 15.80
CA LEU A 69 7.54 10.27 15.43
C LEU A 69 8.88 10.95 15.73
N SER A 70 9.47 11.59 14.74
CA SER A 70 10.75 12.28 14.92
C SER A 70 10.59 13.62 15.66
N PHE A 71 11.23 13.75 16.82
CA PHE A 71 11.23 15.00 17.59
C PHE A 71 11.82 16.18 16.80
N MET A 72 12.95 15.95 16.11
CA MET A 72 13.61 16.99 15.31
C MET A 72 12.72 17.49 14.17
N SER A 73 11.92 16.60 13.59
CA SER A 73 11.00 16.93 12.50
C SER A 73 9.89 17.90 12.95
N LEU A 74 9.42 17.77 14.20
CA LEU A 74 8.46 18.71 14.78
C LEU A 74 9.06 20.10 14.98
N LEU A 75 10.32 20.17 15.44
CA LEU A 75 11.01 21.44 15.62
C LEU A 75 11.21 22.17 14.29
N MET A 76 11.38 21.42 13.21
CA MET A 76 11.46 21.94 11.83
C MET A 76 10.09 22.20 11.18
N LEU A 77 8.99 21.96 11.89
CA LEU A 77 7.62 22.11 11.38
C LEU A 77 7.31 21.20 10.17
N ASP A 78 8.00 20.07 10.02
CA ASP A 78 7.68 19.04 9.03
C ASP A 78 7.65 17.67 9.73
N PRO A 79 6.54 17.33 10.42
CA PRO A 79 6.43 16.09 11.17
C PRO A 79 6.70 14.87 10.28
N LYS A 80 7.61 14.00 10.71
CA LYS A 80 7.95 12.74 10.04
C LYS A 80 7.58 11.56 10.93
N LEU A 81 6.76 10.65 10.39
CA LEU A 81 6.28 9.45 11.05
C LEU A 81 6.79 8.20 10.30
N ASP A 82 7.70 7.46 10.92
CA ASP A 82 8.15 6.17 10.42
C ASP A 82 7.20 5.07 10.95
N ILE A 83 6.68 4.22 10.06
CA ILE A 83 5.73 3.15 10.39
C ILE A 83 6.31 1.82 9.91
N SER A 84 6.21 0.79 10.74
CA SER A 84 6.46 -0.61 10.37
C SER A 84 5.34 -1.49 10.88
N PHE A 85 5.05 -2.60 10.21
CA PHE A 85 3.99 -3.52 10.57
C PHE A 85 4.29 -4.94 10.08
N GLY A 86 3.64 -5.92 10.70
CA GLY A 86 3.83 -7.34 10.38
C GLY A 86 5.18 -7.89 10.85
N GLY A 87 5.66 -8.90 10.13
CA GLY A 87 6.91 -9.61 10.37
C GLY A 87 6.80 -11.09 9.99
N ALA A 88 7.93 -11.75 9.77
CA ALA A 88 8.01 -13.11 9.21
C ALA A 88 7.20 -14.21 9.92
N LEU A 89 6.80 -14.01 11.19
CA LEU A 89 6.02 -14.96 11.99
C LEU A 89 4.57 -14.51 12.24
N VAL A 90 4.15 -13.44 11.59
CA VAL A 90 2.87 -12.77 11.83
C VAL A 90 2.05 -12.85 10.56
N ASN A 91 0.83 -13.36 10.67
CA ASN A 91 -0.09 -13.41 9.54
C ASN A 91 -0.53 -12.00 9.13
N GLY A 92 -0.68 -11.80 7.83
CA GLY A 92 -1.16 -10.55 7.24
C GLY A 92 -0.08 -9.82 6.43
N PRO A 93 -0.35 -8.57 6.02
CA PRO A 93 0.65 -7.74 5.36
C PRO A 93 1.82 -7.43 6.30
N GLU A 94 3.00 -7.31 5.72
CA GLU A 94 4.19 -6.78 6.39
C GLU A 94 4.81 -5.65 5.59
N GLY A 95 5.52 -4.76 6.27
CA GLY A 95 6.15 -3.65 5.58
C GLY A 95 6.56 -2.50 6.46
N GLN A 96 7.10 -1.49 5.80
CA GLN A 96 7.51 -0.23 6.40
C GLN A 96 7.23 0.92 5.44
N LEU A 97 6.99 2.11 5.98
CA LEU A 97 6.81 3.32 5.21
C LEU A 97 7.09 4.56 6.05
N THR A 98 7.45 5.64 5.39
CA THR A 98 7.60 6.97 5.99
C THR A 98 6.44 7.86 5.56
N ILE A 99 5.80 8.55 6.50
CA ILE A 99 4.84 9.63 6.20
C ILE A 99 5.46 10.97 6.60
N SER A 100 5.41 11.95 5.71
CA SER A 100 5.78 13.36 5.94
C SER A 100 4.71 14.31 5.40
N GLY A 101 4.85 15.62 5.62
CA GLY A 101 3.87 16.58 5.11
C GLY A 101 2.51 16.51 5.82
N LEU A 102 2.48 16.08 7.08
CA LEU A 102 1.24 15.96 7.88
C LEU A 102 0.52 17.32 8.07
N LEU A 103 1.22 18.43 7.85
CA LEU A 103 0.68 19.80 7.94
C LEU A 103 0.28 20.40 6.59
N SER A 104 0.54 19.70 5.48
CA SER A 104 0.26 20.16 4.11
C SER A 104 -0.23 18.98 3.24
N ASP A 105 0.47 18.66 2.15
CA ASP A 105 0.18 17.51 1.32
C ASP A 105 0.88 16.28 1.88
N MET A 106 0.09 15.28 2.28
CA MET A 106 0.61 14.03 2.83
C MET A 106 1.47 13.31 1.78
N VAL A 107 2.71 13.03 2.14
CA VAL A 107 3.67 12.31 1.30
C VAL A 107 4.08 11.02 1.97
N ILE A 108 3.89 9.90 1.27
CA ILE A 108 4.44 8.60 1.63
C ILE A 108 5.77 8.41 0.89
N LYS A 109 6.81 8.00 1.60
CA LYS A 109 8.15 7.73 1.07
C LYS A 109 8.66 6.38 1.52
N ASP A 110 9.55 5.80 0.73
CA ASP A 110 10.30 4.60 1.06
C ASP A 110 9.40 3.45 1.56
N ALA A 111 8.22 3.31 0.95
CA ALA A 111 7.28 2.27 1.34
C ALA A 111 7.70 0.94 0.72
N GLN A 112 7.81 -0.08 1.56
CA GLN A 112 8.06 -1.46 1.17
C GLN A 112 6.97 -2.30 1.84
N ILE A 113 6.12 -2.93 1.05
CA ILE A 113 4.95 -3.66 1.54
C ILE A 113 4.90 -5.01 0.85
N ASP A 114 4.91 -6.07 1.63
CA ASP A 114 4.70 -7.44 1.18
C ASP A 114 3.34 -7.93 1.68
N LEU A 115 2.53 -8.49 0.78
CA LEU A 115 1.22 -9.02 1.11
C LEU A 115 0.89 -10.25 0.27
N ALA A 116 0.12 -11.19 0.82
CA ALA A 116 -0.33 -12.34 0.06
C ALA A 116 -1.18 -11.88 -1.14
N ALA A 117 -0.87 -12.40 -2.34
CA ALA A 117 -1.59 -12.05 -3.55
C ALA A 117 -3.09 -12.39 -3.43
N ASN A 118 -3.43 -13.47 -2.71
CA ASN A 118 -4.80 -13.87 -2.43
C ASN A 118 -5.61 -12.80 -1.68
N THR A 119 -4.97 -11.98 -0.84
CA THR A 119 -5.64 -10.87 -0.13
C THR A 119 -6.21 -9.86 -1.10
N VAL A 120 -5.56 -9.66 -2.25
CA VAL A 120 -6.02 -8.77 -3.31
C VAL A 120 -7.11 -9.46 -4.14
N THR A 121 -6.88 -10.69 -4.61
CA THR A 121 -7.85 -11.37 -5.49
C THR A 121 -9.16 -11.69 -4.78
N ALA A 122 -9.14 -12.01 -3.49
CA ALA A 122 -10.35 -12.25 -2.70
C ALA A 122 -11.28 -11.02 -2.60
N ARG A 123 -10.77 -9.82 -2.93
CA ARG A 123 -11.55 -8.57 -2.97
C ARG A 123 -11.96 -8.14 -4.37
N LEU A 124 -11.40 -8.78 -5.39
CA LEU A 124 -11.82 -8.52 -6.76
C LEU A 124 -13.11 -9.29 -7.01
N ASN A 125 -14.13 -8.60 -7.54
CA ASN A 125 -15.39 -9.24 -7.94
C ASN A 125 -15.18 -9.96 -9.28
N LEU A 126 -14.43 -11.06 -9.25
CA LEU A 126 -14.14 -11.87 -10.42
C LEU A 126 -15.34 -12.80 -10.72
N PRO A 127 -15.64 -13.07 -12.00
CA PRO A 127 -16.73 -13.99 -12.37
C PRO A 127 -16.43 -15.45 -12.01
N ILE A 128 -15.17 -15.76 -11.66
CA ILE A 128 -14.69 -17.08 -11.30
C ILE A 128 -13.90 -17.01 -10.00
N ASN A 129 -13.96 -18.07 -9.19
CA ASN A 129 -13.16 -18.17 -7.98
C ASN A 129 -11.69 -18.41 -8.35
N VAL A 130 -10.85 -17.44 -8.04
CA VAL A 130 -9.41 -17.48 -8.31
C VAL A 130 -8.65 -17.30 -7.01
N ILE A 131 -7.76 -18.25 -6.71
CA ILE A 131 -6.83 -18.15 -5.60
C ILE A 131 -5.48 -17.73 -6.16
N ALA A 132 -4.99 -16.56 -5.76
CA ALA A 132 -3.65 -16.11 -6.14
C ALA A 132 -2.61 -16.59 -5.12
N HIS A 133 -1.56 -17.24 -5.61
CA HIS A 133 -0.48 -17.78 -4.78
C HIS A 133 0.63 -16.76 -4.58
N GLU A 134 1.52 -17.04 -3.64
CA GLU A 134 2.70 -16.22 -3.32
C GLU A 134 2.36 -14.80 -2.84
N GLN A 135 3.41 -13.97 -2.70
CA GLN A 135 3.32 -12.60 -2.22
C GLN A 135 3.53 -11.58 -3.34
N LEU A 136 2.81 -10.47 -3.20
CA LEU A 136 3.04 -9.22 -3.93
C LEU A 136 4.00 -8.36 -3.12
N ALA A 137 5.06 -7.89 -3.77
CA ALA A 137 6.00 -6.91 -3.24
C ALA A 137 5.73 -5.55 -3.88
N LEU A 138 5.30 -4.59 -3.07
CA LEU A 138 5.04 -3.21 -3.46
C LEU A 138 6.17 -2.32 -2.92
N THR A 139 6.81 -1.58 -3.81
CA THR A 139 7.82 -0.58 -3.45
C THR A 139 7.37 0.79 -3.95
N ILE A 140 7.28 1.78 -3.08
CA ILE A 140 6.92 3.16 -3.41
C ILE A 140 8.05 4.06 -2.94
N ASP A 141 8.75 4.68 -3.89
CA ASP A 141 9.78 5.67 -3.59
C ASP A 141 9.12 6.95 -3.05
N ARG A 142 8.05 7.38 -3.73
CA ARG A 142 7.30 8.57 -3.38
C ARG A 142 5.86 8.50 -3.85
N PHE A 143 4.93 8.85 -2.97
CA PHE A 143 3.52 8.99 -3.28
C PHE A 143 2.95 10.23 -2.59
N MET A 144 2.41 11.15 -3.38
CA MET A 144 1.75 12.36 -2.90
C MET A 144 0.26 12.24 -3.16
N ILE A 145 -0.52 12.27 -2.08
CA ILE A 145 -1.97 12.25 -2.17
C ILE A 145 -2.44 13.62 -2.69
N GLY A 146 -3.44 13.62 -3.57
CA GLY A 146 -4.15 14.86 -3.91
C GLY A 146 -5.39 14.61 -4.74
N THR A 147 -5.98 15.68 -5.24
CA THR A 147 -7.24 15.61 -5.99
C THR A 147 -6.95 15.48 -7.49
N PRO A 148 -7.57 14.52 -8.22
CA PRO A 148 -8.64 13.62 -7.78
C PRO A 148 -8.22 12.36 -7.01
N ILE A 149 -7.01 11.82 -7.20
CA ILE A 149 -6.51 10.63 -6.46
C ILE A 149 -5.06 10.79 -6.01
N CYS A 150 -4.18 11.31 -6.87
CA CYS A 150 -2.77 11.49 -6.59
C CYS A 150 -2.23 12.76 -7.26
N LEU A 151 -1.14 13.32 -6.73
CA LEU A 151 -0.32 14.33 -7.41
C LEU A 151 0.91 13.69 -8.05
N GLU A 152 1.49 12.74 -7.34
CA GLU A 152 2.71 12.06 -7.75
C GLU A 152 2.66 10.61 -7.24
N LEU A 153 3.16 9.68 -8.05
CA LEU A 153 3.42 8.32 -7.65
C LEU A 153 4.64 7.83 -8.43
N GLN A 154 5.61 7.31 -7.72
CA GLN A 154 6.72 6.57 -8.26
C GLN A 154 6.88 5.30 -7.43
N GLY A 155 6.62 4.17 -8.06
CA GLY A 155 6.77 2.87 -7.41
C GLY A 155 6.75 1.72 -8.40
N ASN A 156 6.93 0.52 -7.86
CA ASN A 156 6.91 -0.74 -8.59
C ASN A 156 6.12 -1.77 -7.79
N LEU A 157 5.40 -2.61 -8.51
CA LEU A 157 4.73 -3.79 -7.98
C LEU A 157 5.36 -5.02 -8.62
N GLN A 158 5.70 -6.03 -7.82
CA GLN A 158 6.26 -7.27 -8.30
C GLN A 158 5.50 -8.45 -7.70
N TRP A 159 5.11 -9.39 -8.55
CA TRP A 159 4.58 -10.69 -8.15
C TRP A 159 5.59 -11.76 -8.56
N ARG A 160 6.39 -12.24 -7.59
CA ARG A 160 7.40 -13.27 -7.83
C ARG A 160 6.75 -14.64 -7.80
N ASN A 161 7.16 -15.51 -8.72
CA ASN A 161 6.59 -16.86 -8.86
C ASN A 161 5.06 -16.81 -8.90
N ALA A 162 4.53 -15.80 -9.60
CA ALA A 162 3.12 -15.55 -9.76
C ALA A 162 2.42 -16.81 -10.25
N GLY A 163 1.29 -17.10 -9.65
CA GLY A 163 0.48 -18.24 -10.04
C GLY A 163 -0.91 -18.14 -9.46
N ILE A 164 -1.86 -18.76 -10.14
CA ILE A 164 -3.24 -18.85 -9.69
C ILE A 164 -3.72 -20.28 -9.69
N THR A 165 -4.70 -20.57 -8.84
CA THR A 165 -5.56 -21.74 -8.98
C THR A 165 -6.96 -21.29 -9.36
N ALA A 166 -7.48 -21.87 -10.45
CA ALA A 166 -8.86 -21.71 -10.89
C ALA A 166 -9.39 -23.08 -11.33
N PHE A 167 -10.61 -23.44 -10.90
CA PHE A 167 -11.22 -24.75 -11.21
C PHE A 167 -10.30 -25.94 -10.87
N ASP A 168 -9.64 -25.90 -9.71
CA ASP A 168 -8.67 -26.90 -9.22
C ASP A 168 -7.41 -27.09 -10.10
N GLU A 169 -7.22 -26.27 -11.12
CA GLU A 169 -5.99 -26.24 -11.92
C GLU A 169 -5.08 -25.10 -11.46
N LYS A 170 -3.83 -25.43 -11.10
CA LYS A 170 -2.79 -24.45 -10.80
C LYS A 170 -2.06 -24.06 -12.08
N VAL A 171 -1.95 -22.76 -12.31
CA VAL A 171 -1.18 -22.19 -13.42
C VAL A 171 -0.14 -21.22 -12.87
N GLU A 172 1.09 -21.38 -13.31
CA GLU A 172 2.22 -20.53 -12.93
C GLU A 172 2.61 -19.61 -14.09
N PHE A 173 2.97 -18.36 -13.76
CA PHE A 173 3.17 -17.25 -14.69
C PHE A 173 4.59 -16.67 -14.65
N GLY A 174 5.47 -17.24 -13.81
CA GLY A 174 6.80 -16.70 -13.60
C GLY A 174 6.77 -15.42 -12.78
N THR A 175 7.48 -14.37 -13.22
CA THR A 175 7.49 -13.08 -12.51
C THR A 175 6.73 -12.04 -13.30
N LEU A 176 5.78 -11.37 -12.65
CA LEU A 176 5.09 -10.19 -13.19
C LEU A 176 5.59 -8.94 -12.48
N LYS A 177 5.85 -7.87 -13.25
CA LYS A 177 6.26 -6.56 -12.75
C LYS A 177 5.34 -5.51 -13.33
N ALA A 178 5.03 -4.49 -12.53
CA ALA A 178 4.31 -3.32 -13.00
C ALA A 178 4.93 -2.05 -12.43
N LYS A 179 5.08 -1.03 -13.27
CA LYS A 179 5.47 0.31 -12.85
C LYS A 179 4.23 1.08 -12.43
N LEU A 180 4.31 1.74 -11.29
CA LEU A 180 3.23 2.54 -10.72
C LEU A 180 3.55 4.02 -10.89
N THR A 181 2.62 4.76 -11.52
CA THR A 181 2.76 6.19 -11.79
C THR A 181 1.48 6.95 -11.53
N CYS A 182 1.58 8.26 -11.34
CA CYS A 182 0.43 9.15 -11.34
C CYS A 182 0.41 9.94 -12.65
N ASP A 183 -0.64 9.78 -13.46
CA ASP A 183 -0.80 10.52 -14.71
C ASP A 183 -2.08 11.36 -14.64
N LYS A 184 -1.94 12.68 -14.67
CA LYS A 184 -3.06 13.64 -14.60
C LYS A 184 -4.04 13.37 -13.43
N GLY A 185 -3.49 12.91 -12.31
CA GLY A 185 -4.26 12.61 -11.10
C GLY A 185 -4.93 11.24 -11.05
N GLU A 186 -4.67 10.38 -12.05
CA GLU A 186 -5.09 8.99 -12.09
C GLU A 186 -3.92 8.08 -11.67
N LEU A 187 -4.21 7.02 -10.93
CA LEU A 187 -3.22 5.98 -10.63
C LEU A 187 -3.09 5.07 -11.84
N VAL A 188 -1.86 4.89 -12.33
CA VAL A 188 -1.56 4.06 -13.50
C VAL A 188 -0.64 2.93 -13.07
N ALA A 189 -0.99 1.71 -13.44
CA ALA A 189 -0.13 0.54 -13.33
C ALA A 189 0.17 0.03 -14.75
N ASP A 190 1.45 0.02 -15.11
CA ASP A 190 1.93 -0.38 -16.44
C ASP A 190 2.72 -1.68 -16.31
N ILE A 191 2.16 -2.79 -16.79
CA ILE A 191 2.78 -4.12 -16.70
C ILE A 191 3.96 -4.19 -17.67
N ASP A 192 5.11 -4.61 -17.15
CA ASP A 192 6.32 -4.86 -17.93
C ASP A 192 6.03 -5.92 -18.99
N PRO A 193 6.15 -5.61 -20.30
CA PRO A 193 5.86 -6.57 -21.36
C PRO A 193 6.82 -7.77 -21.37
N GLU A 194 7.97 -7.68 -20.69
CA GLU A 194 8.90 -8.78 -20.52
C GLU A 194 8.43 -9.74 -19.42
N ASN A 195 7.47 -10.59 -19.77
CA ASN A 195 6.96 -11.65 -18.90
C ASN A 195 6.58 -12.91 -19.70
N ASP A 196 6.46 -14.03 -19.00
CA ASP A 196 6.22 -15.34 -19.64
C ASP A 196 4.82 -15.46 -20.26
N LEU A 197 3.87 -14.60 -19.85
CA LEU A 197 2.54 -14.51 -20.46
C LEU A 197 2.54 -13.73 -21.79
N GLY A 198 3.58 -12.95 -22.07
CA GLY A 198 3.56 -11.95 -23.14
C GLY A 198 2.47 -10.88 -22.94
N LEU A 199 2.16 -10.58 -21.68
CA LEU A 199 1.13 -9.62 -21.29
C LEU A 199 1.70 -8.20 -21.31
N SER A 200 1.14 -7.33 -22.12
CA SER A 200 1.35 -5.88 -22.03
C SER A 200 0.02 -5.24 -21.67
N TYR A 201 -0.08 -4.61 -20.50
CA TYR A 201 -1.34 -4.06 -20.04
C TYR A 201 -1.12 -2.80 -19.21
N ARG A 202 -1.87 -1.75 -19.55
CA ARG A 202 -1.93 -0.52 -18.77
C ARG A 202 -3.30 -0.45 -18.10
N ALA A 203 -3.28 -0.45 -16.77
CA ALA A 203 -4.44 -0.24 -15.91
C ALA A 203 -4.44 1.18 -15.35
N GLN A 204 -5.63 1.77 -15.22
CA GLN A 204 -5.83 3.11 -14.69
C GLN A 204 -7.00 3.13 -13.70
N LEU A 205 -6.80 3.69 -12.52
CA LEU A 205 -7.85 4.02 -11.57
C LEU A 205 -8.17 5.51 -11.65
N LYS A 206 -9.39 5.81 -12.08
CA LYS A 206 -9.90 7.16 -12.32
C LYS A 206 -10.79 7.64 -11.18
N GLN A 207 -11.06 8.94 -11.18
CA GLN A 207 -11.94 9.57 -10.19
C GLN A 207 -13.28 8.82 -10.05
N GLY A 208 -13.70 8.61 -8.80
CA GLY A 208 -14.90 7.85 -8.44
C GLY A 208 -14.69 6.34 -8.41
N GLY A 209 -13.44 5.86 -8.40
CA GLY A 209 -13.13 4.43 -8.31
C GLY A 209 -13.34 3.67 -9.62
N ARG A 210 -13.45 4.40 -10.76
CA ARG A 210 -13.64 3.77 -12.07
C ARG A 210 -12.33 3.18 -12.56
N PHE A 211 -12.31 1.87 -12.74
CA PHE A 211 -11.20 1.16 -13.33
C PHE A 211 -11.34 1.16 -14.86
N SER A 212 -10.25 1.41 -15.57
CA SER A 212 -10.16 1.18 -17.01
C SER A 212 -8.79 0.66 -17.36
N GLY A 213 -8.71 -0.15 -18.41
CA GLY A 213 -7.42 -0.64 -18.85
C GLY A 213 -7.44 -1.16 -20.26
N SER A 214 -6.27 -1.16 -20.88
CA SER A 214 -6.10 -1.68 -22.22
C SER A 214 -4.74 -2.28 -22.42
N GLY A 215 -4.68 -3.28 -23.28
CA GLY A 215 -3.43 -3.96 -23.57
C GLY A 215 -3.61 -5.09 -24.56
N TYR A 216 -2.59 -5.92 -24.63
CA TYR A 216 -2.51 -7.06 -25.52
C TYR A 216 -1.87 -8.23 -24.79
N LEU A 217 -2.37 -9.41 -25.07
CA LEU A 217 -1.73 -10.67 -24.71
C LEU A 217 -1.10 -11.25 -25.98
N SER A 218 0.20 -11.49 -25.96
CA SER A 218 0.97 -12.03 -27.08
C SER A 218 1.61 -13.36 -26.65
N PRO A 219 0.87 -14.49 -26.71
CA PRO A 219 1.34 -15.77 -26.21
C PRO A 219 2.66 -16.21 -26.87
N GLY A 220 3.74 -16.25 -26.09
CA GLY A 220 5.06 -16.68 -26.54
C GLY A 220 5.33 -18.16 -26.29
N ALA A 221 6.59 -18.58 -26.50
CA ALA A 221 7.01 -19.97 -26.26
C ALA A 221 6.86 -20.41 -24.79
N LYS A 222 6.98 -19.47 -23.84
CA LYS A 222 6.84 -19.71 -22.40
C LYS A 222 5.41 -19.56 -21.87
N PHE A 223 4.44 -19.28 -22.75
CA PHE A 223 3.06 -19.12 -22.34
C PHE A 223 2.50 -20.45 -21.79
N PRO A 224 1.86 -20.45 -20.60
CA PRO A 224 1.36 -21.67 -19.98
C PRO A 224 0.39 -22.43 -20.88
N GLU A 225 0.64 -23.72 -21.09
CA GLU A 225 -0.18 -24.55 -21.98
C GLU A 225 -1.65 -24.63 -21.52
N GLN A 226 -1.86 -24.64 -20.21
CA GLN A 226 -3.19 -24.68 -19.57
C GLN A 226 -4.07 -23.48 -19.98
N LEU A 227 -3.47 -22.33 -20.26
CA LEU A 227 -4.20 -21.12 -20.67
C LEU A 227 -4.43 -21.03 -22.17
N ARG A 228 -3.84 -21.91 -22.99
CA ARG A 228 -3.99 -21.81 -24.45
C ARG A 228 -5.44 -22.03 -24.90
N SER A 229 -6.15 -22.94 -24.23
CA SER A 229 -7.59 -23.15 -24.45
C SER A 229 -8.40 -21.91 -24.07
N ALA A 230 -7.95 -21.14 -23.06
CA ALA A 230 -8.65 -19.95 -22.61
C ALA A 230 -8.53 -18.77 -23.60
N LEU A 231 -7.53 -18.77 -24.49
CA LEU A 231 -7.32 -17.71 -25.48
C LEU A 231 -8.52 -17.52 -26.41
N SER A 232 -9.28 -18.58 -26.70
CA SER A 232 -10.48 -18.47 -27.55
C SER A 232 -11.57 -17.59 -26.93
N PHE A 233 -11.63 -17.49 -25.60
CA PHE A 233 -12.57 -16.60 -24.92
C PHE A 233 -12.20 -15.12 -25.07
N LEU A 234 -10.94 -14.80 -25.39
CA LEU A 234 -10.48 -13.44 -25.66
C LEU A 234 -10.80 -12.99 -27.10
N GLY A 235 -11.36 -13.88 -27.93
CA GLY A 235 -11.72 -13.61 -29.32
C GLY A 235 -10.62 -13.98 -30.31
N LYS A 236 -10.65 -13.33 -31.50
CA LYS A 236 -9.66 -13.59 -32.56
C LYS A 236 -8.42 -12.73 -32.35
N PRO A 237 -7.22 -13.28 -32.57
CA PRO A 237 -6.00 -12.49 -32.56
C PRO A 237 -5.99 -11.48 -33.71
N ASP A 238 -5.24 -10.39 -33.55
CA ASP A 238 -4.95 -9.44 -34.61
C ASP A 238 -3.97 -10.02 -35.66
N ASN A 239 -3.65 -9.24 -36.69
CA ASN A 239 -2.72 -9.65 -37.75
C ASN A 239 -1.29 -9.96 -37.24
N GLN A 240 -0.97 -9.63 -35.99
CA GLN A 240 0.31 -9.92 -35.33
C GLN A 240 0.21 -11.07 -34.33
N GLY A 241 -0.94 -11.77 -34.26
CA GLY A 241 -1.15 -12.88 -33.33
C GLY A 241 -1.51 -12.44 -31.90
N ARG A 242 -1.86 -11.16 -31.68
CA ARG A 242 -2.10 -10.60 -30.35
C ARG A 242 -3.59 -10.55 -30.02
N TYR A 243 -3.93 -10.89 -28.79
CA TYR A 243 -5.29 -10.83 -28.26
C TYR A 243 -5.49 -9.50 -27.55
N ARG A 244 -6.49 -8.72 -27.97
CA ARG A 244 -6.76 -7.39 -27.39
C ARG A 244 -7.48 -7.53 -26.05
N LEU A 245 -6.97 -6.86 -25.03
CA LEU A 245 -7.58 -6.76 -23.70
C LEU A 245 -8.12 -5.36 -23.48
N LYS A 246 -9.36 -5.23 -23.01
CA LYS A 246 -9.96 -3.94 -22.67
C LYS A 246 -10.99 -4.09 -21.56
N ILE A 247 -10.92 -3.21 -20.57
CA ILE A 247 -11.92 -3.00 -19.52
C ILE A 247 -12.23 -1.52 -19.45
#